data_AF-A0A1X0SUV9-F1
#
_entry.id   AF-A0A1X0SUV9-F1
#
_cell.length_a   1.000
_cell.length_b   1.000
_cell.length_c   1.000
_cell.angle_alpha   90.00
_cell.angle_beta   90.00
_cell.angle_gamma   90.00
#
_symmetry.space_group_name_H-M   'P 1'
#
loop_
_entity.id
_entity.type
_entity.pdbx_description
1 polymer ?
#
loop_
_entity_poly.entity_id
_entity_poly.type
_entity_poly.pdbx_seq_one_letter_code
_entity_poly.pdbx_strand_id
1 'polypeptide(L)'
;MTAPIPFGQWLQMRLTAHGFACGGIDGIVGPLTVAAIKAFEASRGLPVDGMADEAVVNALRSPSSRVDDETAKAVEHREPSEAEIQKIALVGNTWPRQSGVPSFYGAVGTRQTRIEIPFDMFLAWDKGHRCRTVTLHEKVAPSAERVLQRVAQLYSAQERADLGINLFAGSLNVRRMRGGSSYSMHSWGIAIDFDSERNQLKWGKPKARLSHADALPFWQAWEVEGWLSLGRARNYDWMHVQAARL
;
A
#
# COMPACT_ATOMS: atom_id res chain seq x y z
N MET A 1 1.14 -19.59 -5.95
CA MET A 1 0.97 -19.16 -4.55
C MET A 1 2.20 -18.35 -4.16
N THR A 2 2.04 -17.05 -3.91
CA THR A 2 3.11 -16.21 -3.34
C THR A 2 3.29 -16.60 -1.87
N ALA A 3 4.52 -16.89 -1.46
CA ALA A 3 4.80 -17.29 -0.08
C ALA A 3 4.40 -16.17 0.91
N PRO A 4 3.84 -16.50 2.08
CA PRO A 4 3.52 -15.51 3.12
C PRO A 4 4.78 -14.73 3.54
N ILE A 5 4.61 -13.51 4.08
CA ILE A 5 5.75 -12.72 4.55
C ILE A 5 6.41 -13.53 5.69
N PRO A 6 7.73 -13.79 5.65
CA PRO A 6 8.41 -14.33 6.83
C PRO A 6 8.20 -13.41 8.04
N PHE A 7 7.98 -13.97 9.23
CA PHE A 7 7.65 -13.20 10.44
C PHE A 7 8.65 -12.06 10.72
N GLY A 8 9.96 -12.32 10.57
CA GLY A 8 10.98 -11.30 10.79
C GLY A 8 10.84 -10.08 9.87
N GLN A 9 10.41 -10.31 8.61
CA GLN A 9 10.21 -9.23 7.65
C GLN A 9 8.96 -8.41 8.02
N TRP A 10 7.88 -9.08 8.42
CA TRP A 10 6.70 -8.41 8.97
C TRP A 10 7.03 -7.57 10.21
N LEU A 11 7.83 -8.12 11.13
CA LEU A 11 8.22 -7.46 12.38
C LEU A 11 9.00 -6.17 12.10
N GLN A 12 10.01 -6.23 11.23
CA GLN A 12 10.81 -5.07 10.82
C GLN A 12 9.93 -3.99 10.16
N MET A 13 9.00 -4.39 9.29
CA MET A 13 8.05 -3.47 8.66
C MET A 13 7.17 -2.76 9.69
N ARG A 14 6.65 -3.48 10.70
CA ARG A 14 5.82 -2.88 11.75
C ARG A 14 6.63 -1.99 12.68
N LEU A 15 7.81 -2.41 13.14
CA LEU A 15 8.69 -1.57 13.95
C LEU A 15 9.00 -0.25 13.24
N THR A 16 9.40 -0.34 11.98
CA THR A 16 9.64 0.81 11.09
C THR A 16 8.41 1.71 10.96
N ALA A 17 7.22 1.11 10.79
CA ALA A 17 5.96 1.86 10.72
C ALA A 17 5.67 2.61 12.04
N HIS A 18 5.92 1.97 13.18
CA HIS A 18 5.75 2.58 14.49
C HIS A 18 6.87 3.58 14.87
N GLY A 19 7.86 3.80 14.00
CA GLY A 19 8.95 4.75 14.20
C GLY A 19 10.21 4.17 14.84
N PHE A 20 10.31 2.85 14.96
CA PHE A 20 11.45 2.16 15.57
C PHE A 20 12.36 1.61 14.50
N ALA A 21 13.53 2.24 14.33
CA ALA A 21 14.49 1.90 13.28
C ALA A 21 15.11 0.52 13.54
N CYS A 22 14.77 -0.47 12.70
CA CYS A 22 15.28 -1.84 12.81
C CYS A 22 16.35 -2.19 11.75
N GLY A 23 16.77 -1.22 10.94
CA GLY A 23 17.61 -1.44 9.75
C GLY A 23 16.79 -1.85 8.52
N GLY A 24 17.44 -2.51 7.55
CA GLY A 24 16.79 -3.02 6.36
C GLY A 24 15.70 -4.06 6.67
N ILE A 25 14.68 -4.13 5.81
CA ILE A 25 13.59 -5.12 5.89
C ILE A 25 14.05 -6.41 5.17
N ASP A 26 15.00 -7.11 5.79
CA ASP A 26 15.65 -8.33 5.26
C ASP A 26 15.11 -9.64 5.87
N GLY A 27 14.28 -9.54 6.89
CA GLY A 27 13.71 -10.66 7.64
C GLY A 27 14.60 -11.24 8.73
N ILE A 28 15.82 -10.73 8.90
CA ILE A 28 16.80 -11.20 9.88
C ILE A 28 16.67 -10.39 11.17
N VAL A 29 16.24 -11.03 12.25
CA VAL A 29 16.12 -10.39 13.58
C VAL A 29 17.52 -10.26 14.21
N GLY A 30 18.27 -9.27 13.76
CA GLY A 30 19.61 -8.94 14.25
C GLY A 30 19.62 -7.90 15.39
N PRO A 31 20.81 -7.46 15.83
CA PRO A 31 20.96 -6.51 16.95
C PRO A 31 20.16 -5.21 16.79
N LEU A 32 20.06 -4.67 15.55
CA LEU A 32 19.26 -3.48 15.27
C LEU A 32 17.76 -3.73 15.44
N THR A 33 17.26 -4.87 14.97
CA THR A 33 15.85 -5.25 15.16
C THR A 33 15.55 -5.47 16.65
N VAL A 34 16.42 -6.15 17.39
CA VAL A 34 16.27 -6.33 18.84
C VAL A 34 16.27 -4.99 19.58
N ALA A 35 17.16 -4.07 19.22
CA ALA A 35 17.17 -2.72 19.79
C ALA A 35 15.86 -1.96 19.52
N ALA A 36 15.33 -2.08 18.29
CA ALA A 36 14.04 -1.50 17.93
C ALA A 36 12.88 -2.10 18.72
N ILE A 37 12.87 -3.41 18.96
CA ILE A 37 11.87 -4.08 19.81
C ILE A 37 11.93 -3.51 21.22
N LYS A 38 13.11 -3.41 21.82
CA LYS A 38 13.28 -2.86 23.18
C LYS A 38 12.80 -1.42 23.31
N ALA A 39 13.09 -0.60 22.32
CA ALA A 39 12.61 0.78 22.28
C ALA A 39 11.08 0.83 22.14
N PHE A 40 10.50 -0.05 21.32
CA PHE A 40 9.05 -0.18 21.16
C PHE A 40 8.39 -0.62 22.47
N GLU A 41 8.89 -1.67 23.11
CA GLU A 41 8.42 -2.17 24.42
C GLU A 41 8.37 -1.04 25.45
N ALA A 42 9.49 -0.31 25.60
CA ALA A 42 9.59 0.82 26.52
C ALA A 42 8.55 1.91 26.21
N SER A 43 8.34 2.25 24.93
CA SER A 43 7.34 3.24 24.51
C SER A 43 5.89 2.84 24.79
N ARG A 44 5.63 1.53 24.94
CA ARG A 44 4.30 0.95 25.17
C ARG A 44 4.09 0.50 26.61
N GLY A 45 5.09 0.70 27.48
CA GLY A 45 5.04 0.24 28.87
C GLY A 45 5.01 -1.29 29.00
N LEU A 46 5.57 -2.00 28.03
CA LEU A 46 5.72 -3.46 28.04
C LEU A 46 7.04 -3.87 28.73
N PRO A 47 7.18 -5.13 29.18
CA PRO A 47 8.46 -5.66 29.61
C PRO A 47 9.53 -5.48 28.53
N VAL A 48 10.72 -4.97 28.91
CA VAL A 48 11.80 -4.64 27.96
C VAL A 48 12.82 -5.79 27.91
N ASP A 49 12.49 -6.87 27.22
CA ASP A 49 13.38 -8.02 27.04
C ASP A 49 13.89 -8.16 25.59
N GLY A 50 13.29 -7.44 24.64
CA GLY A 50 13.63 -7.46 23.22
C GLY A 50 13.07 -8.66 22.48
N MET A 51 12.08 -9.35 23.03
CA MET A 51 11.41 -10.48 22.41
C MET A 51 10.12 -10.02 21.73
N ALA A 52 9.94 -10.41 20.47
CA ALA A 52 8.68 -10.16 19.76
C ALA A 52 7.60 -11.18 20.17
N ASP A 53 7.22 -11.14 21.46
CA ASP A 53 6.19 -11.98 22.04
C ASP A 53 4.77 -11.59 21.60
N GLU A 54 3.74 -12.27 22.12
CA GLU A 54 2.35 -11.99 21.77
C GLU A 54 1.92 -10.56 22.12
N ALA A 55 2.40 -10.01 23.25
CA ALA A 55 2.06 -8.65 23.67
C ALA A 55 2.67 -7.61 22.74
N VAL A 56 3.95 -7.77 22.38
CA VAL A 56 4.65 -6.92 21.40
C VAL A 56 4.00 -7.03 20.03
N VAL A 57 3.69 -8.24 19.56
CA VAL A 57 3.02 -8.46 18.26
C VAL A 57 1.65 -7.80 18.23
N ASN A 58 0.83 -7.94 19.28
CA ASN A 58 -0.49 -7.32 19.36
C ASN A 58 -0.40 -5.78 19.41
N ALA A 59 0.55 -5.23 20.17
CA ALA A 59 0.81 -3.79 20.19
C ALA A 59 1.27 -3.29 18.82
N LEU A 60 2.14 -4.04 18.13
CA LEU A 60 2.62 -3.72 16.79
C LEU A 60 1.55 -3.85 15.72
N ARG A 61 0.45 -4.57 15.95
CA ARG A 61 -0.72 -4.59 15.04
C ARG A 61 -1.58 -3.35 15.18
N SER A 62 -1.51 -2.63 16.28
CA SER A 62 -2.26 -1.37 16.42
C SER A 62 -1.80 -0.36 15.36
N PRO A 63 -2.67 0.53 14.85
CA PRO A 63 -2.24 1.58 13.93
C PRO A 63 -1.10 2.40 14.54
N SER A 64 -0.09 2.75 13.73
CA SER A 64 0.94 3.69 14.20
C SER A 64 0.35 5.09 14.25
N SER A 65 0.44 5.77 15.39
CA SER A 65 0.28 7.22 15.41
C SER A 65 1.38 7.88 14.57
N ARG A 66 1.16 9.14 14.16
CA ARG A 66 2.21 9.94 13.49
C ARG A 66 3.53 9.80 14.25
N VAL A 67 4.55 9.34 13.53
CA VAL A 67 5.95 9.46 13.93
C VAL A 67 6.34 10.92 13.71
N ASP A 68 6.95 11.57 14.69
CA ASP A 68 7.46 12.93 14.55
C ASP A 68 8.62 13.01 13.55
N ASP A 69 8.95 14.22 13.08
CA ASP A 69 9.90 14.41 11.98
C ASP A 69 11.34 14.02 12.35
N GLU A 70 11.73 14.06 13.64
CA GLU A 70 13.06 13.62 14.07
C GLU A 70 13.15 12.10 14.07
N THR A 71 12.15 11.44 14.65
CA THR A 71 12.06 9.97 14.62
C THR A 71 11.95 9.46 13.19
N ALA A 72 11.20 10.14 12.30
CA ALA A 72 11.10 9.78 10.89
C ALA A 72 12.44 9.91 10.13
N LYS A 73 13.32 10.84 10.51
CA LYS A 73 14.66 11.00 9.94
C LYS A 73 15.65 9.95 10.46
N ALA A 74 15.49 9.50 11.70
CA ALA A 74 16.37 8.52 12.33
C ALA A 74 16.11 7.08 11.85
N VAL A 75 14.94 6.81 11.28
CA VAL A 75 14.63 5.54 10.60
C VAL A 75 15.22 5.56 9.19
N GLU A 76 16.53 5.36 9.05
CA GLU A 76 17.14 5.02 7.77
C GLU A 76 16.43 3.79 7.17
N HIS A 77 16.20 3.78 5.84
CA HIS A 77 15.50 2.74 5.05
C HIS A 77 13.96 2.72 5.10
N ARG A 78 13.28 3.72 5.69
CA ARG A 78 11.80 3.76 5.69
C ARG A 78 11.17 3.96 4.32
N GLU A 79 11.80 4.71 3.42
CA GLU A 79 11.34 4.82 2.04
C GLU A 79 12.46 4.33 1.13
N PRO A 80 12.21 3.39 0.19
CA PRO A 80 13.13 3.25 -0.93
C PRO A 80 13.35 4.66 -1.48
N SER A 81 14.61 5.03 -1.69
CA SER A 81 14.96 6.35 -2.22
C SER A 81 14.10 6.64 -3.45
N GLU A 82 13.86 7.91 -3.77
CA GLU A 82 13.11 8.24 -4.99
C GLU A 82 13.71 7.57 -6.23
N ALA A 83 15.04 7.39 -6.23
CA ALA A 83 15.79 6.60 -7.21
C ALA A 83 15.47 5.09 -7.15
N GLU A 84 15.23 4.48 -5.99
CA GLU A 84 14.81 3.09 -5.84
C GLU A 84 13.32 2.86 -6.11
N ILE A 85 12.43 3.80 -5.78
CA ILE A 85 11.02 3.76 -6.23
C ILE A 85 11.00 3.85 -7.74
N GLN A 86 11.76 4.78 -8.31
CA GLN A 86 11.94 4.87 -9.74
C GLN A 86 12.58 3.60 -10.29
N LYS A 87 13.58 3.00 -9.62
CA LYS A 87 14.23 1.75 -10.05
C LYS A 87 13.29 0.56 -9.95
N ILE A 88 12.45 0.40 -8.93
CA ILE A 88 11.42 -0.64 -8.85
C ILE A 88 10.38 -0.43 -9.98
N ALA A 89 9.96 0.81 -10.19
CA ALA A 89 9.09 1.20 -11.30
C ALA A 89 9.77 1.14 -12.69
N LEU A 90 11.11 1.13 -12.79
CA LEU A 90 11.89 1.13 -14.04
C LEU A 90 12.47 -0.25 -14.39
N VAL A 91 12.77 -1.09 -13.38
CA VAL A 91 13.33 -2.44 -13.53
C VAL A 91 12.21 -3.42 -13.89
N GLY A 92 10.98 -3.18 -13.40
CA GLY A 92 9.79 -3.83 -13.94
C GLY A 92 9.35 -3.17 -15.24
N ASN A 93 9.78 -3.67 -16.40
CA ASN A 93 9.18 -3.30 -17.69
C ASN A 93 7.77 -3.94 -17.87
N THR A 94 7.12 -4.28 -16.73
CA THR A 94 5.84 -5.00 -16.62
C THR A 94 4.70 -4.17 -17.18
N TRP A 95 4.66 -2.87 -16.86
CA TRP A 95 3.57 -1.98 -17.25
C TRP A 95 4.05 -0.85 -18.18
N PRO A 96 3.20 -0.40 -19.13
CA PRO A 96 3.56 0.67 -20.07
C PRO A 96 3.68 2.02 -19.34
N ARG A 97 4.33 3.00 -19.99
CA ARG A 97 4.11 4.41 -19.63
C ARG A 97 2.66 4.80 -19.95
N GLN A 98 2.14 5.83 -19.29
CA GLN A 98 0.79 6.36 -19.52
C GLN A 98 0.53 6.66 -21.00
N SER A 99 1.53 7.17 -21.74
CA SER A 99 1.44 7.41 -23.19
C SER A 99 1.27 6.13 -24.03
N GLY A 100 1.74 4.98 -23.54
CA GLY A 100 1.65 3.68 -24.20
C GLY A 100 0.44 2.83 -23.78
N VAL A 101 -0.37 3.30 -22.83
CA VAL A 101 -1.55 2.58 -22.33
C VAL A 101 -2.52 2.16 -23.45
N PRO A 102 -2.89 3.02 -24.42
CA PRO A 102 -3.79 2.60 -25.50
C PRO A 102 -3.23 1.46 -26.36
N SER A 103 -1.93 1.48 -26.66
CA SER A 103 -1.29 0.43 -27.45
C SER A 103 -1.17 -0.89 -26.69
N PHE A 104 -0.92 -0.84 -25.38
CA PHE A 104 -0.71 -2.03 -24.56
C PHE A 104 -2.01 -2.66 -24.04
N TYR A 105 -2.95 -1.83 -23.59
CA TYR A 105 -4.23 -2.23 -22.99
C TYR A 105 -5.44 -2.00 -23.91
N GLY A 106 -5.26 -1.48 -25.13
CA GLY A 106 -6.33 -1.36 -26.13
C GLY A 106 -7.35 -0.26 -25.83
N ALA A 107 -8.59 -0.46 -26.30
CA ALA A 107 -9.66 0.51 -26.10
C ALA A 107 -10.15 0.53 -24.63
N VAL A 108 -10.55 1.71 -24.17
CA VAL A 108 -11.16 1.91 -22.84
C VAL A 108 -12.41 1.05 -22.67
N GLY A 109 -12.68 0.59 -21.45
CA GLY A 109 -13.87 -0.20 -21.11
C GLY A 109 -13.92 -1.60 -21.70
N THR A 110 -12.89 -2.04 -22.41
CA THR A 110 -12.82 -3.39 -23.01
C THR A 110 -11.94 -4.32 -22.19
N ARG A 111 -12.07 -5.64 -22.41
CA ARG A 111 -11.23 -6.70 -21.81
C ARG A 111 -11.15 -6.65 -20.28
N GLN A 112 -12.32 -6.43 -19.69
CA GLN A 112 -12.49 -6.44 -18.24
C GLN A 112 -12.75 -7.86 -17.76
N THR A 113 -12.20 -8.20 -16.61
CA THR A 113 -12.50 -9.39 -15.84
C THR A 113 -12.80 -8.99 -14.40
N ARG A 114 -13.18 -9.96 -13.56
CA ARG A 114 -13.37 -9.78 -12.13
C ARG A 114 -12.43 -10.70 -11.37
N ILE A 115 -11.85 -10.19 -10.30
CA ILE A 115 -11.15 -11.00 -9.30
C ILE A 115 -11.90 -10.95 -7.98
N GLU A 116 -11.79 -12.01 -7.20
CA GLU A 116 -12.32 -12.04 -5.84
C GLU A 116 -11.44 -11.25 -4.88
N ILE A 117 -12.06 -10.63 -3.89
CA ILE A 117 -11.35 -9.89 -2.84
C ILE A 117 -11.20 -10.84 -1.64
N PRO A 118 -9.97 -11.14 -1.17
CA PRO A 118 -9.71 -12.17 -0.16
C PRO A 118 -9.99 -11.71 1.28
N PHE A 119 -10.66 -10.58 1.48
CA PHE A 119 -11.05 -10.03 2.77
C PHE A 119 -12.29 -9.15 2.63
N ASP A 120 -12.89 -8.78 3.76
CA ASP A 120 -14.03 -7.86 3.77
C ASP A 120 -13.62 -6.47 3.30
N MET A 121 -14.19 -6.06 2.18
CA MET A 121 -14.00 -4.75 1.56
C MET A 121 -15.38 -4.12 1.33
N PHE A 122 -15.49 -2.81 1.53
CA PHE A 122 -16.75 -2.07 1.50
C PHE A 122 -16.62 -0.84 0.61
N LEU A 123 -17.73 -0.34 0.06
CA LEU A 123 -17.69 0.93 -0.68
C LEU A 123 -17.30 2.08 0.25
N ALA A 124 -16.39 2.94 -0.20
CA ALA A 124 -15.92 4.08 0.58
C ALA A 124 -17.05 5.08 0.92
N TRP A 125 -18.06 5.18 0.04
CA TRP A 125 -19.24 6.05 0.21
C TRP A 125 -20.50 5.34 0.73
N ASP A 126 -20.48 4.01 0.83
CA ASP A 126 -21.55 3.19 1.42
C ASP A 126 -20.91 2.02 2.17
N LYS A 127 -20.48 2.30 3.40
CA LYS A 127 -19.67 1.38 4.22
C LYS A 127 -20.46 0.13 4.66
N GLY A 128 -21.77 0.08 4.44
CA GLY A 128 -22.59 -1.12 4.62
C GLY A 128 -22.58 -2.06 3.42
N HIS A 129 -22.19 -1.58 2.23
CA HIS A 129 -22.16 -2.38 1.02
C HIS A 129 -20.84 -3.13 0.88
N ARG A 130 -20.87 -4.45 1.11
CA ARG A 130 -19.71 -5.33 0.93
C ARG A 130 -19.41 -5.63 -0.54
N CYS A 131 -18.23 -5.24 -1.00
CA CYS A 131 -17.66 -5.60 -2.30
C CYS A 131 -16.99 -6.97 -2.21
N ARG A 132 -17.45 -7.94 -3.00
CA ARG A 132 -16.84 -9.29 -3.09
C ARG A 132 -15.86 -9.44 -4.25
N THR A 133 -16.01 -8.61 -5.27
CA THR A 133 -15.16 -8.62 -6.47
C THR A 133 -14.75 -7.20 -6.84
N VAL A 134 -13.63 -7.09 -7.54
CA VAL A 134 -13.18 -5.87 -8.20
C VAL A 134 -13.08 -6.12 -9.70
N THR A 135 -13.53 -5.15 -10.51
CA THR A 135 -13.47 -5.25 -11.98
C THR A 135 -12.19 -4.58 -12.47
N LEU A 136 -11.39 -5.29 -13.26
CA LEU A 136 -10.08 -4.84 -13.74
C LEU A 136 -9.82 -5.35 -15.16
N HIS A 137 -8.83 -4.77 -15.85
CA HIS A 137 -8.35 -5.30 -17.12
C HIS A 137 -7.77 -6.72 -16.92
N GLU A 138 -8.06 -7.65 -17.84
CA GLU A 138 -7.60 -9.05 -17.76
C GLU A 138 -6.08 -9.19 -17.55
N LYS A 139 -5.28 -8.33 -18.21
CA LYS A 139 -3.82 -8.28 -18.05
C LYS A 139 -3.32 -7.97 -16.63
N VAL A 140 -4.07 -7.18 -15.86
CA VAL A 140 -3.62 -6.73 -14.54
C VAL A 140 -4.27 -7.52 -13.41
N ALA A 141 -5.37 -8.21 -13.69
CA ALA A 141 -6.13 -8.99 -12.71
C ALA A 141 -5.29 -10.00 -11.92
N PRO A 142 -4.46 -10.87 -12.52
CA PRO A 142 -3.64 -11.81 -11.75
C PRO A 142 -2.63 -11.12 -10.82
N SER A 143 -2.14 -9.94 -11.20
CA SER A 143 -1.21 -9.15 -10.39
C SER A 143 -1.94 -8.52 -9.21
N ALA A 144 -3.07 -7.85 -9.44
CA ALA A 144 -3.89 -7.29 -8.38
C ALA A 144 -4.38 -8.35 -7.38
N GLU A 145 -4.73 -9.56 -7.84
CA GLU A 145 -5.10 -10.66 -6.96
C GLU A 145 -3.98 -11.03 -5.98
N ARG A 146 -2.73 -11.16 -6.46
CA ARG A 146 -1.58 -11.41 -5.60
C ARG A 146 -1.35 -10.29 -4.59
N VAL A 147 -1.53 -9.02 -5.01
CA VAL A 147 -1.44 -7.88 -4.09
C VAL A 147 -2.51 -7.96 -3.01
N LEU A 148 -3.78 -8.19 -3.37
CA LEU A 148 -4.86 -8.26 -2.40
C LEU A 148 -4.69 -9.44 -1.43
N GLN A 149 -4.21 -10.60 -1.91
CA GLN A 149 -3.85 -11.73 -1.05
C GLN A 149 -2.71 -11.36 -0.08
N ARG A 150 -1.71 -10.62 -0.55
CA ARG A 150 -0.60 -10.14 0.28
C ARG A 150 -1.09 -9.16 1.36
N VAL A 151 -1.97 -8.23 1.00
CA VAL A 151 -2.62 -7.29 1.94
C VAL A 151 -3.47 -8.04 2.97
N ALA A 152 -4.15 -9.12 2.57
CA ALA A 152 -4.91 -9.97 3.48
C ALA A 152 -4.04 -10.60 4.58
N GLN A 153 -2.81 -10.99 4.23
CA GLN A 153 -1.83 -11.60 5.13
C GLN A 153 -1.10 -10.57 6.01
N LEU A 154 -0.83 -9.38 5.46
CA LEU A 154 -0.10 -8.30 6.12
C LEU A 154 -0.84 -7.69 7.29
N TYR A 155 -2.16 -7.55 7.14
CA TYR A 155 -3.01 -6.82 8.06
C TYR A 155 -4.12 -7.74 8.58
N SER A 156 -4.51 -7.58 9.83
CA SER A 156 -5.76 -8.12 10.35
C SER A 156 -6.97 -7.40 9.74
N ALA A 157 -8.18 -7.91 9.99
CA ALA A 157 -9.41 -7.23 9.58
C ALA A 157 -9.55 -5.84 10.22
N GLN A 158 -9.21 -5.73 11.51
CA GLN A 158 -9.26 -4.46 12.24
C GLN A 158 -8.27 -3.44 11.67
N GLU A 159 -7.03 -3.86 11.42
CA GLU A 159 -6.01 -2.99 10.82
C GLU A 159 -6.46 -2.44 9.46
N ARG A 160 -6.99 -3.30 8.58
CA ARG A 160 -7.51 -2.85 7.28
C ARG A 160 -8.63 -1.82 7.43
N ALA A 161 -9.48 -1.97 8.44
CA ALA A 161 -10.54 -1.01 8.75
C ALA A 161 -9.99 0.33 9.24
N ASP A 162 -9.07 0.31 10.21
CA ASP A 162 -8.48 1.53 10.79
C ASP A 162 -7.68 2.34 9.75
N LEU A 163 -6.94 1.63 8.89
CA LEU A 163 -6.18 2.19 7.78
C LEU A 163 -7.06 2.67 6.63
N GLY A 164 -8.29 2.14 6.49
CA GLY A 164 -9.17 2.39 5.35
C GLY A 164 -8.81 1.60 4.10
N ILE A 165 -7.90 0.64 4.18
CA ILE A 165 -7.52 -0.23 3.06
C ILE A 165 -8.70 -1.12 2.64
N ASN A 166 -9.65 -1.37 3.53
CA ASN A 166 -10.91 -2.05 3.20
C ASN A 166 -12.00 -1.12 2.61
N LEU A 167 -11.71 0.17 2.38
CA LEU A 167 -12.66 1.11 1.79
C LEU A 167 -12.36 1.28 0.30
N PHE A 168 -13.10 0.55 -0.54
CA PHE A 168 -12.96 0.58 -1.99
C PHE A 168 -13.62 1.83 -2.58
N ALA A 169 -12.84 2.61 -3.33
CA ALA A 169 -13.31 3.84 -3.99
C ALA A 169 -13.41 3.72 -5.52
N GLY A 170 -13.26 2.51 -6.07
CA GLY A 170 -13.50 2.20 -7.48
C GLY A 170 -12.27 1.69 -8.23
N SER A 171 -12.51 1.03 -9.35
CA SER A 171 -11.45 0.48 -10.22
C SER A 171 -11.71 0.63 -11.72
N LEU A 172 -12.97 0.84 -12.12
CA LEU A 172 -13.37 1.03 -13.51
C LEU A 172 -14.37 2.18 -13.60
N ASN A 173 -14.00 3.21 -14.37
CA ASN A 173 -14.89 4.30 -14.75
C ASN A 173 -14.40 4.90 -16.08
N VAL A 174 -15.13 4.63 -17.17
CA VAL A 174 -14.79 5.11 -18.51
C VAL A 174 -15.16 6.57 -18.64
N ARG A 175 -14.16 7.45 -18.48
CA ARG A 175 -14.32 8.90 -18.51
C ARG A 175 -13.05 9.62 -18.92
N ARG A 176 -13.23 10.81 -19.48
CA ARG A 176 -12.13 11.75 -19.67
C ARG A 176 -11.75 12.40 -18.33
N MET A 177 -10.49 12.78 -18.21
CA MET A 177 -10.00 13.57 -17.09
C MET A 177 -10.61 14.97 -17.15
N ARG A 178 -10.92 15.55 -15.98
CA ARG A 178 -11.48 16.90 -15.89
C ARG A 178 -10.48 17.91 -16.46
N GLY A 179 -10.94 18.74 -17.40
CA GLY A 179 -10.11 19.79 -18.01
C GLY A 179 -9.15 19.31 -19.10
N GLY A 180 -9.29 18.08 -19.59
CA GLY A 180 -8.44 17.53 -20.66
C GLY A 180 -9.18 16.56 -21.58
N SER A 181 -8.48 16.11 -22.63
CA SER A 181 -8.99 15.12 -23.60
C SER A 181 -8.57 13.69 -23.29
N SER A 182 -7.56 13.50 -22.43
CA SER A 182 -7.04 12.18 -22.03
C SER A 182 -8.06 11.41 -21.18
N TYR A 183 -8.11 10.10 -21.38
CA TYR A 183 -8.86 9.19 -20.51
C TYR A 183 -8.14 8.98 -19.18
N SER A 184 -8.93 8.77 -18.12
CA SER A 184 -8.40 8.35 -16.82
C SER A 184 -7.83 6.93 -16.91
N MET A 185 -6.83 6.59 -16.08
CA MET A 185 -6.35 5.20 -15.97
C MET A 185 -7.45 4.22 -15.54
N HIS A 186 -8.42 4.69 -14.75
CA HIS A 186 -9.64 3.93 -14.43
C HIS A 186 -10.45 3.55 -15.66
N SER A 187 -10.29 4.22 -16.80
CA SER A 187 -11.05 3.90 -18.02
C SER A 187 -10.60 2.60 -18.69
N TRP A 188 -9.42 2.07 -18.35
CA TRP A 188 -8.98 0.75 -18.80
C TRP A 188 -9.17 -0.34 -17.74
N GLY A 189 -9.61 -0.01 -16.52
CA GLY A 189 -9.63 -0.98 -15.42
C GLY A 189 -8.22 -1.33 -14.91
N ILE A 190 -7.27 -0.39 -15.01
CA ILE A 190 -5.86 -0.57 -14.61
C ILE A 190 -5.47 0.29 -13.41
N ALA A 191 -6.46 0.82 -12.70
CA ALA A 191 -6.26 1.63 -11.51
C ALA A 191 -7.26 1.24 -10.42
N ILE A 192 -6.91 1.51 -9.17
CA ILE A 192 -7.78 1.28 -8.02
C ILE A 192 -7.63 2.46 -7.06
N ASP A 193 -8.75 2.94 -6.53
CA ASP A 193 -8.78 3.97 -5.50
C ASP A 193 -9.23 3.37 -4.15
N PHE A 194 -8.64 3.86 -3.05
CA PHE A 194 -8.96 3.45 -1.68
C PHE A 194 -9.22 4.66 -0.77
N ASP A 195 -10.23 4.56 0.11
CA ASP A 195 -10.51 5.55 1.17
C ASP A 195 -10.52 7.01 0.69
N SER A 196 -11.36 7.29 -0.30
CA SER A 196 -11.42 8.60 -0.99
C SER A 196 -11.75 9.78 -0.07
N GLU A 197 -12.41 9.53 1.06
CA GLU A 197 -12.81 10.56 2.03
C GLU A 197 -11.58 11.14 2.75
N ARG A 198 -10.64 10.28 3.17
CA ARG A 198 -9.43 10.67 3.93
C ARG A 198 -8.17 10.82 3.06
N ASN A 199 -8.30 10.68 1.74
CA ASN A 199 -7.19 10.74 0.78
C ASN A 199 -7.56 11.55 -0.47
N GLN A 200 -8.23 12.69 -0.29
CA GLN A 200 -8.70 13.51 -1.40
C GLN A 200 -7.57 13.88 -2.38
N LEU A 201 -7.91 14.00 -3.66
CA LEU A 201 -6.99 14.19 -4.80
C LEU A 201 -5.82 15.15 -4.55
N LYS A 202 -6.06 16.28 -3.87
CA LYS A 202 -5.04 17.32 -3.63
C LYS A 202 -4.33 17.23 -2.27
N TRP A 203 -4.66 16.25 -1.44
CA TRP A 203 -4.06 16.07 -0.13
C TRP A 203 -2.75 15.30 -0.29
N GLY A 204 -1.65 15.93 0.11
CA GLY A 204 -0.34 15.28 0.22
C GLY A 204 -0.04 14.85 1.65
N LYS A 205 1.19 14.39 1.88
CA LYS A 205 1.77 14.16 3.21
C LYS A 205 1.72 15.47 4.03
N PRO A 206 1.37 15.40 5.32
CA PRO A 206 0.89 14.22 6.04
C PRO A 206 -0.65 14.13 6.10
N LYS A 207 -1.35 15.00 5.38
CA LYS A 207 -2.80 15.16 5.48
C LYS A 207 -3.55 13.93 4.97
N ALA A 208 -3.05 13.28 3.93
CA ALA A 208 -3.63 12.05 3.41
C ALA A 208 -3.40 10.86 4.37
N ARG A 209 -4.45 10.12 4.72
CA ARG A 209 -4.37 9.01 5.68
C ARG A 209 -3.41 7.91 5.25
N LEU A 210 -3.44 7.51 3.97
CA LEU A 210 -2.58 6.47 3.43
C LEU A 210 -1.15 6.94 3.19
N SER A 211 -0.82 8.20 3.51
CA SER A 211 0.55 8.69 3.49
C SER A 211 1.34 8.38 4.76
N HIS A 212 0.67 7.82 5.77
CA HIS A 212 1.25 7.51 7.07
C HIS A 212 2.03 6.18 7.01
N ALA A 213 2.88 6.00 8.02
CA ALA A 213 3.84 4.91 8.12
C ALA A 213 3.24 3.51 8.01
N ASP A 214 2.12 3.33 8.69
CA ASP A 214 1.39 2.07 8.82
C ASP A 214 0.75 1.61 7.51
N ALA A 215 0.61 2.52 6.53
CA ALA A 215 0.20 2.19 5.16
C ALA A 215 1.38 1.82 4.24
N LEU A 216 2.63 1.91 4.69
CA LEU A 216 3.80 1.58 3.85
C LEU A 216 3.78 0.12 3.35
N PRO A 217 3.52 -0.91 4.18
CA PRO A 217 3.42 -2.30 3.71
C PRO A 217 2.37 -2.49 2.60
N PHE A 218 1.26 -1.76 2.68
CA PHE A 218 0.23 -1.75 1.66
C PHE A 218 0.77 -1.24 0.32
N TRP A 219 1.49 -0.11 0.31
CA TRP A 219 2.09 0.42 -0.92
C TRP A 219 3.18 -0.49 -1.48
N GLN A 220 4.04 -1.04 -0.64
CA GLN A 220 5.09 -1.96 -1.08
C GLN A 220 4.52 -3.21 -1.75
N ALA A 221 3.36 -3.72 -1.29
CA ALA A 221 2.70 -4.85 -1.93
C ALA A 221 2.32 -4.54 -3.39
N TRP A 222 1.89 -3.32 -3.69
CA TRP A 222 1.62 -2.85 -5.06
C TRP A 222 2.92 -2.65 -5.86
N GLU A 223 3.92 -2.00 -5.25
CA GLU A 223 5.19 -1.65 -5.89
C GLU A 223 5.98 -2.89 -6.34
N VAL A 224 5.98 -3.98 -5.57
CA VAL A 224 6.62 -5.26 -5.94
C VAL A 224 6.02 -5.87 -7.21
N GLU A 225 4.74 -5.60 -7.46
CA GLU A 225 4.01 -6.02 -8.65
C GLU A 225 4.09 -4.97 -9.80
N GLY A 226 4.95 -3.96 -9.63
CA GLY A 226 5.23 -2.89 -10.59
C GLY A 226 4.20 -1.77 -10.62
N TRP A 227 3.16 -1.81 -9.78
CA TRP A 227 2.14 -0.77 -9.75
C TRP A 227 2.69 0.53 -9.15
N LEU A 228 2.17 1.65 -9.63
CA LEU A 228 2.59 2.99 -9.23
C LEU A 228 1.50 3.68 -8.41
N SER A 229 1.85 4.15 -7.21
CA SER A 229 1.05 5.11 -6.46
C SER A 229 1.47 6.55 -6.80
N LEU A 230 0.50 7.41 -7.14
CA LEU A 230 0.76 8.84 -7.36
C LEU A 230 1.11 9.55 -6.04
N GLY A 231 0.54 9.10 -4.92
CA GLY A 231 0.89 9.58 -3.59
C GLY A 231 2.36 9.37 -3.28
N ARG A 232 2.84 8.13 -3.49
CA ARG A 232 4.25 7.77 -3.29
C ARG A 232 5.19 8.53 -4.22
N ALA A 233 4.84 8.64 -5.51
CA ALA A 233 5.74 9.20 -6.52
C ALA A 233 5.71 10.73 -6.65
N ARG A 234 4.61 11.38 -6.30
CA ARG A 234 4.37 12.81 -6.55
C ARG A 234 3.71 13.56 -5.39
N ASN A 235 3.41 12.87 -4.29
CA ASN A 235 2.79 13.44 -3.09
C ASN A 235 1.40 14.07 -3.30
N TYR A 236 0.58 13.49 -4.19
CA TYR A 236 -0.84 13.81 -4.35
C TYR A 236 -1.62 12.55 -4.73
N ASP A 237 -2.94 12.56 -4.59
CA ASP A 237 -3.79 11.42 -4.94
C ASP A 237 -3.40 10.11 -4.24
N TRP A 238 -3.22 10.18 -2.91
CA TRP A 238 -2.83 9.03 -2.08
C TRP A 238 -3.84 7.89 -2.04
N MET A 239 -5.05 8.06 -2.57
CA MET A 239 -5.98 6.95 -2.75
C MET A 239 -5.60 6.05 -3.93
N HIS A 240 -4.82 6.57 -4.88
CA HIS A 240 -4.70 6.01 -6.22
C HIS A 240 -3.48 5.10 -6.41
N VAL A 241 -3.70 3.97 -7.04
CA VAL A 241 -2.65 3.09 -7.59
C VAL A 241 -2.98 2.69 -9.03
N GLN A 242 -1.98 2.62 -9.91
CA GLN A 242 -2.15 2.31 -11.34
C GLN A 242 -1.08 1.34 -11.88
N ALA A 243 -1.48 0.45 -12.78
CA ALA A 243 -0.59 -0.39 -13.59
C ALA A 243 -0.13 0.36 -14.85
N ALA A 244 0.43 1.56 -14.65
CA ALA A 244 1.04 2.40 -15.67
C ALA A 244 2.08 3.32 -15.03
N ARG A 245 3.17 3.61 -15.76
CA ARG A 245 4.24 4.50 -15.32
C ARG A 245 4.03 5.93 -15.83
N LEU A 246 4.61 6.93 -15.16
CA LEU A 246 4.58 8.33 -15.60
C LEU A 246 5.38 8.54 -16.91
#